data_AF-A0A7K0ZLS5-F1
#
_entry.id   AF-A0A7K0ZLS5-F1
#
_cell.length_a   1.000
_cell.length_b   1.000
_cell.length_c   1.000
_cell.angle_alpha   90.00
_cell.angle_beta   90.00
_cell.angle_gamma   90.00
#
_symmetry.space_group_name_H-M   'P 1'
#
loop_
_entity.id
_entity.type
_entity.pdbx_description
1 polymer ?
#
loop_
_entity_poly.entity_id
_entity_poly.type
_entity_poly.pdbx_seq_one_letter_code
_entity_poly.pdbx_strand_id
1 'polypeptide(L)'
;MIHPTLSSLRTFLHLLAISIWLGGQIVLAGVVPSLRRSNPDALTNIAKGYAKIAWPAMFVIVLTGVWGLSETNVGERSSAYMFTLALKMLLVASAVTATLIHSYGTSKLSKGLGGAIGLLATLFAAYCGVLLAHVG
;
A
#
# COMPACT_ATOMS: atom_id res chain seq x y z
N MET A 1 3.59 -26.95 -20.20
CA MET A 1 3.87 -25.58 -19.72
C MET A 1 2.79 -25.22 -18.71
N ILE A 2 3.10 -24.48 -17.64
CA ILE A 2 2.04 -24.00 -16.74
C ILE A 2 1.30 -22.86 -17.45
N HIS A 3 -0.03 -22.94 -17.50
CA HIS A 3 -0.87 -21.94 -18.18
C HIS A 3 -1.26 -20.80 -17.24
N PRO A 4 -1.23 -19.54 -17.70
CA PRO A 4 -1.69 -18.42 -16.89
C PRO A 4 -3.20 -18.50 -16.64
N THR A 5 -3.61 -18.14 -15.42
CA THR A 5 -5.01 -17.97 -15.02
C THR A 5 -5.30 -16.51 -14.68
N LEU A 6 -6.56 -16.09 -14.72
CA LEU A 6 -6.96 -14.74 -14.30
C LEU A 6 -6.57 -14.46 -12.84
N SER A 7 -6.73 -15.45 -11.94
CA SER A 7 -6.33 -15.31 -10.54
C SER A 7 -4.81 -15.14 -10.38
N SER A 8 -4.00 -15.85 -11.19
CA SER A 8 -2.54 -15.65 -11.19
C SER A 8 -2.14 -14.27 -11.72
N LEU A 9 -2.81 -13.77 -12.78
CA LEU A 9 -2.56 -12.44 -13.33
C LEU A 9 -2.93 -11.35 -12.32
N ARG A 10 -4.13 -11.44 -11.71
CA ARG A 10 -4.57 -10.52 -10.65
C ARG A 10 -3.56 -10.47 -9.52
N THR A 11 -3.12 -11.63 -9.03
CA THR A 11 -2.17 -11.73 -7.92
C THR A 11 -0.83 -11.09 -8.30
N PHE A 12 -0.32 -11.38 -9.50
CA PHE A 12 0.89 -10.74 -10.02
C PHE A 12 0.76 -9.22 -10.08
N LEU A 13 -0.34 -8.68 -10.62
CA LEU A 13 -0.58 -7.25 -10.69
C LEU A 13 -0.68 -6.60 -9.30
N HIS A 14 -1.34 -7.25 -8.35
CA HIS A 14 -1.41 -6.78 -6.96
C HIS A 14 -0.02 -6.72 -6.32
N LEU A 15 0.79 -7.76 -6.51
CA LEU A 15 2.16 -7.85 -5.97
C LEU A 15 3.10 -6.83 -6.62
N LEU A 16 3.00 -6.61 -7.93
CA LEU A 16 3.75 -5.57 -8.62
C LEU A 16 3.39 -4.18 -8.07
N ALA A 17 2.10 -3.92 -7.93
CA ALA A 17 1.61 -2.63 -7.48
C ALA A 17 1.96 -2.35 -6.01
N ILE A 18 1.85 -3.33 -5.11
CA ILE A 18 2.28 -3.18 -3.72
C ILE A 18 3.81 -3.03 -3.61
N SER A 19 4.59 -3.67 -4.49
CA SER A 19 6.05 -3.50 -4.54
C SER A 19 6.44 -2.07 -4.90
N ILE A 20 5.74 -1.45 -5.85
CA ILE A 20 5.92 -0.04 -6.20
C ILE A 20 5.53 0.86 -5.02
N TRP A 21 4.36 0.60 -4.42
CA TRP A 21 3.78 1.46 -3.39
C TRP A 21 4.54 1.39 -2.05
N LEU A 22 4.59 0.21 -1.43
CA LEU A 22 5.27 0.01 -0.15
C LEU A 22 6.79 0.16 -0.30
N GLY A 23 7.36 -0.41 -1.37
CA GLY A 23 8.79 -0.27 -1.64
C GLY A 23 9.18 1.19 -1.84
N GLY A 24 8.38 1.97 -2.59
CA GLY A 24 8.59 3.40 -2.77
C GLY A 24 8.47 4.21 -1.47
N GLN A 25 7.52 3.88 -0.59
CA GLN A 25 7.45 4.50 0.74
C GLN A 25 8.73 4.26 1.56
N ILE A 26 9.27 3.04 1.55
CA ILE A 26 10.51 2.68 2.26
C ILE A 26 11.71 3.45 1.67
N VAL A 27 11.84 3.45 0.33
CA VAL A 27 12.93 4.16 -0.36
C VAL A 27 12.88 5.66 -0.05
N LEU A 28 11.71 6.29 -0.15
CA LEU A 28 11.56 7.71 0.15
C LEU A 28 11.81 8.01 1.63
N ALA A 29 11.37 7.15 2.56
CA ALA A 29 11.66 7.33 3.98
C ALA A 29 13.18 7.35 4.25
N GLY A 30 13.97 6.54 3.54
CA GLY A 30 15.43 6.52 3.65
C GLY A 30 16.13 7.69 2.95
N VAL A 31 15.67 8.08 1.75
CA VAL A 31 16.37 9.07 0.92
C VAL A 31 16.00 10.51 1.27
N VAL A 32 14.74 10.78 1.61
CA VAL A 32 14.22 12.15 1.83
C VAL A 32 14.99 12.93 2.90
N PRO A 33 15.40 12.37 4.06
CA PRO A 33 16.16 13.12 5.06
C PRO A 33 17.52 13.62 4.53
N SER A 34 18.22 12.81 3.74
CA SER A 34 19.49 13.19 3.13
C SER A 34 19.29 14.27 2.07
N LEU A 35 18.35 14.03 1.15
CA LEU A 35 18.04 14.94 0.06
C LEU A 35 17.55 16.30 0.55
N ARG A 36 16.82 16.34 1.67
CA ARG A 36 16.39 17.59 2.31
C ARG A 36 17.55 18.45 2.80
N ARG A 37 18.68 17.84 3.16
CA ARG A 37 19.89 18.55 3.61
C ARG A 37 20.76 18.97 2.43
N SER A 38 20.93 18.10 1.44
CA SER A 38 21.89 18.32 0.34
C SER A 38 21.28 19.05 -0.86
N ASN A 39 20.03 18.78 -1.22
CA ASN A 39 19.37 19.29 -2.43
C ASN A 39 17.87 19.55 -2.18
N PRO A 40 17.52 20.51 -1.30
CA PRO A 40 16.14 20.77 -0.92
C PRO A 40 15.24 21.14 -2.12
N ASP A 41 15.80 21.83 -3.12
CA ASP A 41 15.05 22.26 -4.32
C ASP A 41 14.60 21.09 -5.20
N ALA A 42 15.29 19.94 -5.14
CA ALA A 42 14.95 18.75 -5.91
C ALA A 42 13.77 17.96 -5.31
N LEU A 43 13.47 18.13 -4.02
CA LEU A 43 12.47 17.34 -3.28
C LEU A 43 11.09 17.37 -3.93
N THR A 44 10.63 18.55 -4.34
CA THR A 44 9.29 18.71 -4.92
C THR A 44 9.16 17.96 -6.23
N ASN A 45 10.19 18.00 -7.07
CA ASN A 45 10.18 17.34 -8.37
C ASN A 45 10.26 15.82 -8.23
N ILE A 46 11.08 15.33 -7.29
CA ILE A 46 11.18 13.90 -6.98
C ILE A 46 9.86 13.38 -6.40
N ALA A 47 9.25 14.10 -5.46
CA ALA A 47 7.96 13.72 -4.88
C ALA A 47 6.85 13.66 -5.95
N LYS A 48 6.77 14.67 -6.83
CA LYS A 48 5.82 14.68 -7.95
C LYS A 48 6.09 13.56 -8.95
N GLY A 49 7.36 13.29 -9.25
CA GLY A 49 7.78 12.21 -10.13
C GLY A 49 7.36 10.85 -9.58
N TYR A 50 7.63 10.58 -8.30
CA TYR A 50 7.17 9.37 -7.63
C TYR A 50 5.64 9.27 -7.61
N ALA A 51 4.93 10.35 -7.28
CA ALA A 51 3.47 10.36 -7.23
C ALA A 51 2.82 9.93 -8.56
N LYS A 52 3.39 10.29 -9.71
CA LYS A 52 2.92 9.87 -11.04
C LYS A 52 2.96 8.35 -11.25
N ILE A 53 3.81 7.63 -10.51
CA ILE A 53 3.96 6.17 -10.59
C ILE A 53 3.16 5.50 -9.45
N ALA A 54 3.25 6.08 -8.26
CA ALA A 54 2.61 5.55 -7.06
C ALA A 54 1.08 5.57 -7.16
N TRP A 55 0.46 6.67 -7.62
CA TRP A 55 -1.00 6.77 -7.69
C TRP A 55 -1.64 5.73 -8.62
N PRO A 56 -1.12 5.49 -9.84
CA PRO A 56 -1.57 4.35 -10.65
C PRO A 56 -1.39 3.01 -9.96
N ALA A 57 -0.27 2.77 -9.26
CA ALA A 57 -0.07 1.54 -8.50
C ALA A 57 -1.12 1.37 -7.39
N MET A 58 -1.45 2.43 -6.64
CA MET A 58 -2.54 2.41 -5.66
C MET A 58 -3.86 2.00 -6.30
N PHE A 59 -4.20 2.56 -7.46
CA PHE A 59 -5.42 2.18 -8.17
C PHE A 59 -5.42 0.68 -8.51
N VAL A 60 -4.30 0.14 -9.00
CA VAL A 60 -4.15 -1.29 -9.27
C VAL A 60 -4.30 -2.12 -7.99
N ILE A 61 -3.69 -1.72 -6.86
CA ILE A 61 -3.83 -2.40 -5.56
C ILE A 61 -5.31 -2.49 -5.16
N VAL A 62 -6.05 -1.39 -5.24
CA VAL A 62 -7.46 -1.34 -4.87
C VAL A 62 -8.30 -2.25 -5.77
N LEU A 63 -8.18 -2.12 -7.09
CA LEU A 63 -8.96 -2.92 -8.03
C LEU A 63 -8.70 -4.42 -7.87
N THR A 64 -7.42 -4.80 -7.80
CA THR A 64 -7.04 -6.22 -7.65
C THR A 64 -7.37 -6.76 -6.27
N GLY A 65 -7.36 -5.93 -5.23
CA GLY A 65 -7.80 -6.30 -3.88
C GLY A 65 -9.31 -6.53 -3.80
N VAL A 66 -10.12 -5.65 -4.41
CA VAL A 66 -11.59 -5.82 -4.51
C VAL A 66 -11.92 -7.08 -5.31
N TRP A 67 -11.23 -7.30 -6.44
CA TRP A 67 -11.37 -8.54 -7.22
C TRP A 67 -10.98 -9.78 -6.41
N GLY A 68 -9.90 -9.72 -5.62
CA GLY A 68 -9.53 -10.80 -4.70
C GLY A 68 -10.63 -11.14 -3.71
N LEU A 69 -11.24 -10.11 -3.13
CA LEU A 69 -12.31 -10.26 -2.15
C LEU A 69 -13.59 -10.81 -2.78
N SER A 70 -13.95 -10.39 -4.00
CA SER A 70 -15.16 -10.88 -4.68
C SER A 70 -15.11 -12.36 -5.05
N GLU A 71 -13.91 -12.92 -5.23
CA GLU A 71 -13.72 -14.37 -5.46
C GLU A 71 -13.66 -15.17 -4.16
N THR A 72 -13.63 -14.52 -3.00
CA THR A 72 -13.50 -15.18 -1.69
C THR A 72 -14.86 -15.29 -1.02
N ASN A 73 -15.31 -16.50 -0.71
CA ASN A 73 -16.48 -16.71 0.15
C ASN A 73 -16.11 -16.46 1.62
N VAL A 74 -16.15 -15.20 2.04
CA VAL A 74 -15.74 -14.77 3.39
C VAL A 74 -16.65 -15.37 4.48
N GLY A 75 -17.93 -15.61 4.17
CA GLY A 75 -18.91 -16.12 5.15
C GLY A 75 -18.65 -17.56 5.61
N GLU A 76 -17.85 -18.31 4.86
CA GLU A 76 -17.47 -19.69 5.18
C GLU A 76 -16.08 -19.78 5.85
N ARG A 77 -15.40 -18.64 6.05
CA ARG A 77 -14.05 -18.62 6.62
C ARG A 77 -14.09 -18.64 8.15
N SER A 78 -12.99 -19.11 8.75
CA SER A 78 -12.82 -19.15 10.20
C SER A 78 -12.91 -17.74 10.82
N SER A 79 -13.28 -17.67 12.11
CA SER A 79 -13.29 -16.40 12.85
C SER A 79 -11.92 -15.71 12.86
N ALA A 80 -10.83 -16.48 12.87
CA ALA A 80 -9.47 -15.97 12.79
C ALA A 80 -9.16 -15.32 11.43
N TYR A 81 -9.61 -15.93 10.33
CA TYR A 81 -9.51 -15.35 8.99
C TYR A 81 -10.28 -14.03 8.93
N MET A 82 -11.54 -14.03 9.37
CA MET A 82 -12.38 -12.83 9.35
C MET A 82 -11.80 -11.69 10.20
N PHE A 83 -11.28 -12.00 11.38
CA PHE A 83 -10.60 -11.01 12.24
C PHE A 83 -9.36 -10.43 11.55
N THR A 84 -8.52 -11.28 10.96
CA THR A 84 -7.32 -10.84 10.22
C THR A 84 -7.68 -9.98 9.01
N LEU A 85 -8.74 -10.35 8.28
CA LEU A 85 -9.27 -9.56 7.17
C LEU A 85 -9.81 -8.22 7.65
N ALA A 86 -10.58 -8.17 8.73
CA ALA A 86 -11.08 -6.92 9.30
C ALA A 86 -9.95 -5.98 9.73
N LEU A 87 -8.93 -6.52 10.40
CA LEU A 87 -7.73 -5.78 10.76
C LEU A 87 -7.00 -5.25 9.52
N LYS A 88 -6.83 -6.09 8.49
CA LYS A 88 -6.26 -5.66 7.20
C LYS A 88 -7.04 -4.49 6.61
N MET A 89 -8.37 -4.56 6.58
CA MET A 89 -9.21 -3.50 5.99
C MET A 89 -9.11 -2.19 6.78
N LEU A 90 -9.05 -2.26 8.12
CA LEU A 90 -8.81 -1.09 8.96
C LEU A 90 -7.44 -0.45 8.67
N LEU A 91 -6.40 -1.26 8.51
CA LEU A 91 -5.05 -0.80 8.17
C LEU A 91 -5.00 -0.19 6.77
N VAL A 92 -5.68 -0.79 5.78
CA VAL A 92 -5.80 -0.22 4.43
C VAL A 92 -6.49 1.14 4.47
N ALA A 93 -7.62 1.25 5.16
CA ALA A 93 -8.32 2.53 5.32
C ALA A 93 -7.41 3.58 5.97
N SER A 94 -6.72 3.19 7.04
CA SER A 94 -5.75 4.06 7.75
C SER A 94 -4.62 4.50 6.84
N ALA A 95 -4.07 3.60 6.03
CA ALA A 95 -3.00 3.89 5.08
C ALA A 95 -3.45 4.89 4.00
N VAL A 96 -4.65 4.71 3.45
CA VAL A 96 -5.22 5.60 2.44
C VAL A 96 -5.47 6.99 3.04
N THR A 97 -6.14 7.07 4.19
CA THR A 97 -6.40 8.35 4.86
C THR A 97 -5.11 9.08 5.22
N ALA A 98 -4.13 8.38 5.80
CA ALA A 98 -2.83 8.97 6.13
C ALA A 98 -2.08 9.44 4.89
N THR A 99 -2.16 8.70 3.77
CA THR A 99 -1.58 9.09 2.48
C THR A 99 -2.24 10.35 1.92
N LEU A 100 -3.57 10.47 2.01
CA LEU A 100 -4.29 11.68 1.58
C LEU A 100 -3.86 12.89 2.42
N ILE A 101 -3.78 12.73 3.75
CA ILE A 101 -3.29 13.76 4.67
C ILE A 101 -1.84 14.15 4.35
N HIS A 102 -0.98 13.17 4.05
CA HIS A 102 0.41 13.41 3.66
C HIS A 102 0.53 14.18 2.34
N SER A 103 -0.27 13.77 1.34
CA SER A 103 -0.16 14.28 -0.04
C SER A 103 -0.76 15.66 -0.21
N TYR A 104 -1.86 15.95 0.49
CA TYR A 104 -2.61 17.21 0.37
C TYR A 104 -2.45 18.15 1.57
N GLY A 105 -1.92 17.66 2.68
CA GLY A 105 -1.70 18.47 3.88
C GLY A 105 -0.62 19.52 3.67
N THR A 106 -0.84 20.71 4.22
CA THR A 106 0.06 21.87 4.07
C THR A 106 1.04 22.02 5.23
N SER A 107 0.78 21.40 6.38
CA SER A 107 1.62 21.53 7.59
C SER A 107 2.75 20.50 7.64
N LYS A 108 3.82 20.82 8.39
CA LYS A 108 4.93 19.87 8.63
C LYS A 108 4.44 18.61 9.36
N LEU A 109 3.51 18.78 10.30
CA LEU A 109 2.94 17.70 11.09
C LEU A 109 2.11 16.75 10.21
N SER A 110 1.22 17.27 9.35
CA SER A 110 0.40 16.45 8.45
C SER A 110 1.27 15.62 7.51
N LYS A 111 2.33 16.23 6.95
CA LYS A 111 3.29 15.52 6.09
C LYS A 111 4.08 14.47 6.86
N GLY A 112 4.57 14.79 8.05
CA GLY A 112 5.35 13.86 8.88
C GLY A 112 4.53 12.67 9.35
N LEU A 113 3.44 12.93 10.08
CA LEU A 113 2.57 11.88 10.62
C LEU A 113 1.85 11.10 9.53
N GLY A 114 1.32 11.78 8.51
CA GLY A 114 0.67 11.10 7.40
C GLY A 114 1.60 10.13 6.67
N GLY A 115 2.88 10.51 6.50
CA GLY A 115 3.88 9.64 5.90
C GLY A 115 4.20 8.43 6.78
N ALA A 116 4.44 8.64 8.07
CA ALA A 116 4.80 7.58 9.01
C ALA A 116 3.64 6.59 9.25
N ILE A 117 2.44 7.10 9.53
CA ILE A 117 1.23 6.30 9.71
C ILE A 117 0.91 5.55 8.42
N GLY A 118 1.00 6.23 7.27
CA GLY A 118 0.78 5.63 5.96
C GLY A 118 1.70 4.44 5.69
N LEU A 119 2.99 4.58 5.97
CA LEU A 119 3.99 3.51 5.82
C LEU A 119 3.69 2.33 6.75
N LEU A 120 3.53 2.58 8.05
CA LEU A 120 3.29 1.51 9.02
C LEU A 120 1.98 0.76 8.75
N ALA A 121 0.90 1.48 8.46
CA ALA A 121 -0.37 0.87 8.12
C ALA A 121 -0.29 0.03 6.84
N THR A 122 0.43 0.51 5.81
CA THR A 122 0.67 -0.25 4.57
C THR A 122 1.48 -1.52 4.85
N LEU A 123 2.54 -1.42 5.66
CA LEU A 123 3.41 -2.55 6.04
C LEU A 123 2.59 -3.66 6.74
N PHE A 124 1.83 -3.30 7.76
CA PHE A 124 1.02 -4.28 8.50
C PHE A 124 -0.14 -4.82 7.66
N ALA A 125 -0.77 -4.01 6.81
CA ALA A 125 -1.80 -4.49 5.87
C ALA A 125 -1.24 -5.52 4.87
N ALA A 126 -0.02 -5.30 4.38
CA ALA A 126 0.68 -6.25 3.52
C ALA A 126 0.97 -7.55 4.27
N TYR A 127 1.46 -7.47 5.51
CA TYR A 127 1.70 -8.64 6.35
C TYR A 127 0.41 -9.43 6.65
N CYS A 128 -0.69 -8.77 7.00
CA CYS A 128 -1.99 -9.44 7.11
C CYS A 128 -2.40 -10.14 5.81
N GLY A 129 -2.05 -9.58 4.65
CA GLY A 129 -2.24 -10.25 3.36
C GLY A 129 -1.45 -11.56 3.23
N VAL A 130 -0.21 -11.58 3.70
CA VAL A 130 0.60 -12.81 3.76
C VAL A 130 -0.05 -13.81 4.70
N LEU A 131 -0.48 -13.41 5.90
CA LEU A 131 -1.16 -14.29 6.84
C LEU A 131 -2.41 -14.94 6.23
N LEU A 132 -3.27 -14.14 5.58
CA LEU A 132 -4.49 -14.64 4.92
C LEU A 132 -4.20 -15.62 3.77
N ALA A 133 -3.02 -15.56 3.16
CA ALA A 133 -2.62 -16.50 2.12
C ALA A 133 -2.13 -17.85 2.68
N HIS A 134 -1.80 -17.92 3.96
CA HIS A 134 -1.26 -19.11 4.63
C HIS A 134 -2.22 -19.74 5.63
N VAL A 135 -3.38 -19.12 5.87
CA VAL A 135 -4.44 -19.64 6.73
C VAL A 135 -5.63 -19.97 5.84
N GLY A 136 -5.89 -21.28 5.69
CA GLY A 136 -7.05 -21.81 4.97
C GLY A 136 -8.37 -21.49 5.67
#